data_AF-A0A7S0DES6-F1
#
_entry.id   AF-A0A7S0DES6-F1
#
_cell.length_a   1.000
_cell.length_b   1.000
_cell.length_c   1.000
_cell.angle_alpha   90.00
_cell.angle_beta   90.00
_cell.angle_gamma   90.00
#
_symmetry.space_group_name_H-M   'P 1'
#
loop_
_entity.id
_entity.type
_entity.pdbx_description
1 polymer ?
#
loop_
_entity_poly.entity_id
_entity_poly.type
_entity_poly.pdbx_seq_one_letter_code
_entity_poly.pdbx_strand_id
1 'polypeptide(L)'
;EPTSQALARMEEALAKSKLRLAEVETEREDLEDELQEIQENDPTEKYLILQGDYERLQESLKLAEADHANLRKQGKKEMQMWETKYAALKLSQAEAQSNQEELEEELEAEKEAVAYLKTELVNAGEKQKRLLHAVKKLKVEHHKRRKELEVFKKKYDKREVEHKKQVWSLNETIIAQEGFMRTGGAEKLENELAASKSREANLQMEVDDLKDQIEELKEQLEVGGQSGGWDPNVR
;
A
#
# COMPACT_ATOMS: atom_id res chain seq x y z
N GLU A 1 45.12 -39.68 5.82
CA GLU A 1 44.07 -40.02 6.80
C GLU A 1 44.51 -41.21 7.65
N PRO A 2 44.10 -41.30 8.93
CA PRO A 2 44.43 -42.43 9.81
C PRO A 2 43.84 -43.76 9.34
N THR A 3 42.77 -43.75 8.55
CA THR A 3 42.14 -44.89 7.86
C THR A 3 43.06 -45.56 6.86
N SER A 4 43.64 -44.78 5.94
CA SER A 4 44.58 -45.29 4.93
C SER A 4 45.83 -45.88 5.57
N GLN A 5 46.25 -45.36 6.72
CA GLN A 5 47.41 -45.87 7.45
C GLN A 5 47.12 -47.17 8.21
N ALA A 6 45.91 -47.36 8.75
CA ALA A 6 45.52 -48.61 9.42
C ALA A 6 45.34 -49.77 8.42
N LEU A 7 44.68 -49.50 7.29
CA LEU A 7 44.55 -50.47 6.18
C LEU A 7 45.91 -50.85 5.61
N ALA A 8 46.80 -49.89 5.36
CA ALA A 8 48.15 -50.17 4.88
C ALA A 8 48.94 -51.04 5.86
N ARG A 9 48.83 -50.80 7.18
CA ARG A 9 49.48 -51.64 8.21
C ARG A 9 48.90 -53.06 8.24
N MET A 10 47.60 -53.22 8.05
CA MET A 10 46.97 -54.54 7.92
C MET A 10 47.41 -55.27 6.66
N GLU A 11 47.45 -54.58 5.52
CA GLU A 11 47.91 -55.15 4.24
C GLU A 11 49.38 -55.58 4.35
N GLU A 12 50.23 -54.77 4.98
CA GLU A 12 51.63 -55.10 5.26
C GLU A 12 51.76 -56.30 6.20
N ALA A 13 50.95 -56.36 7.27
CA ALA A 13 50.93 -57.49 8.19
C ALA A 13 50.45 -58.79 7.52
N LEU A 14 49.46 -58.69 6.62
CA LEU A 14 48.92 -59.81 5.86
C LEU A 14 49.91 -60.30 4.80
N ALA A 15 50.63 -59.40 4.14
CA ALA A 15 51.73 -59.74 3.24
C ALA A 15 52.89 -60.43 3.96
N LYS A 16 53.29 -59.92 5.14
CA LYS A 16 54.32 -60.54 5.99
C LYS A 16 53.90 -61.92 6.49
N SER A 17 52.65 -62.07 6.92
CA SER A 17 52.11 -63.36 7.35
C SER A 17 52.05 -64.37 6.20
N LYS A 18 51.69 -63.94 4.99
CA LYS A 18 51.69 -64.79 3.80
C LYS A 18 53.09 -65.25 3.39
N LEU A 19 54.09 -64.37 3.48
CA LEU A 19 55.49 -64.72 3.24
C LEU A 19 56.00 -65.74 4.26
N ARG A 20 55.72 -65.51 5.55
CA ARG A 20 56.10 -66.46 6.61
C ARG A 20 55.44 -67.82 6.46
N LEU A 21 54.18 -67.87 6.01
CA LEU A 21 53.50 -69.12 5.68
C LEU A 21 54.24 -69.86 4.57
N ALA A 22 54.59 -69.17 3.49
CA ALA A 22 55.33 -69.77 2.39
C ALA A 22 56.72 -70.29 2.82
N GLU A 23 57.44 -69.51 3.65
CA GLU A 23 58.75 -69.91 4.20
C GLU A 23 58.65 -71.19 5.05
N VAL A 24 57.66 -71.26 5.94
CA VAL A 24 57.43 -72.43 6.82
C VAL A 24 56.91 -73.64 6.02
N GLU A 25 56.13 -73.42 4.96
CA GLU A 25 55.71 -74.49 4.04
C GLU A 25 56.91 -75.09 3.31
N THR A 26 57.82 -74.26 2.80
CA THR A 26 59.06 -74.75 2.15
C THR A 26 59.99 -75.47 3.12
N GLU A 27 60.21 -74.93 4.33
CA GLU A 27 61.01 -75.61 5.37
C GLU A 27 60.40 -76.96 5.76
N ARG A 28 59.08 -77.10 5.65
CA ARG A 28 58.38 -78.35 5.95
C ARG A 28 58.58 -79.36 4.84
N GLU A 29 58.45 -78.95 3.58
CA GLU A 29 58.71 -79.80 2.41
C GLU A 29 60.16 -80.32 2.45
N ASP A 30 61.13 -79.45 2.72
CA ASP A 30 62.54 -79.83 2.85
C ASP A 30 62.77 -80.86 3.99
N LEU A 31 62.17 -80.65 5.17
CA LEU A 31 62.27 -81.61 6.29
C LEU A 31 61.52 -82.92 6.03
N GLU A 32 60.43 -82.89 5.26
CA GLU A 32 59.67 -84.08 4.86
C GLU A 32 60.51 -84.96 3.93
N ASP A 33 61.18 -84.34 2.96
CA ASP A 33 62.11 -85.00 2.04
C ASP A 33 63.33 -85.58 2.80
N GLU A 34 63.94 -84.82 3.71
CA GLU A 34 65.07 -85.30 4.54
C GLU A 34 64.67 -86.46 5.47
N LEU A 35 63.47 -86.40 6.07
CA LEU A 35 62.96 -87.47 6.91
C LEU A 35 62.71 -88.75 6.10
N GLN A 36 62.19 -88.61 4.88
CA GLN A 36 61.92 -89.73 3.99
C GLN A 36 63.22 -90.41 3.54
N GLU A 37 64.26 -89.62 3.22
CA GLU A 37 65.59 -90.15 2.86
C GLU A 37 66.29 -90.88 4.04
N ILE A 38 66.09 -90.41 5.27
CA ILE A 38 66.69 -91.04 6.46
C ILE A 38 65.91 -92.29 6.90
N GLN A 39 64.58 -92.28 6.77
CA GLN A 39 63.73 -93.44 7.07
C GLN A 39 64.09 -94.66 6.20
N GLU A 40 64.53 -94.42 4.96
CA GLU A 40 65.00 -95.46 4.03
C GLU A 40 66.40 -95.99 4.36
N ASN A 41 67.20 -95.30 5.20
CA ASN A 41 68.64 -95.56 5.34
C ASN A 41 69.18 -95.93 6.76
N ASP A 42 68.63 -95.45 7.90
CA ASP A 42 68.99 -95.93 9.27
C ASP A 42 68.13 -95.28 10.39
N PRO A 43 67.60 -96.02 11.41
CA PRO A 43 66.83 -95.44 12.51
C PRO A 43 67.76 -94.90 13.63
N THR A 44 68.46 -93.81 13.34
CA THR A 44 69.44 -93.18 14.23
C THR A 44 68.85 -92.00 15.02
N GLU A 45 69.57 -91.53 16.05
CA GLU A 45 69.26 -90.33 16.84
C GLU A 45 68.92 -89.09 15.98
N LYS A 46 69.52 -89.01 14.79
CA LYS A 46 69.25 -87.97 13.77
C LYS A 46 67.80 -87.99 13.28
N TYR A 47 67.21 -89.17 13.07
CA TYR A 47 65.80 -89.32 12.67
C TYR A 47 64.86 -88.79 13.74
N LEU A 48 65.10 -89.12 15.02
CA LEU A 48 64.28 -88.65 16.14
C LEU A 48 64.36 -87.13 16.33
N ILE A 49 65.54 -86.53 16.10
CA ILE A 49 65.72 -85.07 16.15
C ILE A 49 64.92 -84.39 15.02
N LEU A 50 65.05 -84.88 13.78
CA LEU A 50 64.34 -84.34 12.62
C LEU A 50 62.83 -84.53 12.72
N GLN A 51 62.36 -85.64 13.30
CA GLN A 51 60.93 -85.86 13.56
C GLN A 51 60.41 -84.83 14.58
N GLY A 52 61.20 -84.51 15.62
CA GLY A 52 60.87 -83.46 16.56
C GLY A 52 60.89 -82.06 15.94
N ASP A 53 61.81 -81.78 15.02
CA ASP A 53 61.84 -80.52 14.26
C ASP A 53 60.64 -80.38 13.33
N TYR A 54 60.25 -81.47 12.65
CA TYR A 54 59.06 -81.52 11.79
C TYR A 54 57.75 -81.31 12.58
N GLU A 55 57.59 -81.94 13.75
CA GLU A 55 56.42 -81.74 14.62
C GLU A 55 56.34 -80.28 15.11
N ARG A 56 57.48 -79.70 15.53
CA ARG A 56 57.55 -78.27 15.90
C ARG A 56 57.21 -77.35 14.73
N LEU A 57 57.66 -77.68 13.53
CA LEU A 57 57.37 -76.90 12.33
C LEU A 57 55.90 -77.00 11.92
N GLN A 58 55.27 -78.17 12.04
CA GLN A 58 53.83 -78.33 11.84
C GLN A 58 53.00 -77.53 12.85
N GLU A 59 53.41 -77.48 14.12
CA GLU A 59 52.76 -76.63 15.12
C GLU A 59 52.91 -75.14 14.79
N SER A 60 54.11 -74.73 14.35
CA SER A 60 54.38 -73.37 13.86
C SER A 60 53.52 -73.00 12.65
N LEU A 61 53.38 -73.91 11.69
CA LEU A 61 52.53 -73.74 10.51
C LEU A 61 51.06 -73.53 10.89
N LYS A 62 50.52 -74.38 11.78
CA LYS A 62 49.14 -74.24 12.28
C LYS A 62 48.91 -72.91 12.98
N LEU A 63 49.88 -72.44 13.76
CA LEU A 63 49.80 -71.12 14.41
C LEU A 63 49.82 -69.99 13.37
N ALA A 64 50.70 -70.06 12.37
CA ALA A 64 50.78 -69.07 11.29
C ALA A 64 49.51 -69.03 10.42
N GLU A 65 48.91 -70.18 10.10
CA GLU A 65 47.64 -70.27 9.38
C GLU A 65 46.48 -69.67 10.18
N ALA A 66 46.43 -69.94 11.48
CA ALA A 66 45.44 -69.38 12.39
C ALA A 66 45.56 -67.85 12.47
N ASP A 67 46.78 -67.33 12.59
CA ASP A 67 47.07 -65.90 12.60
C ASP A 67 46.68 -65.23 11.29
N HIS A 68 47.04 -65.82 10.14
CA HIS A 68 46.64 -65.32 8.82
C HIS A 68 45.12 -65.32 8.64
N ALA A 69 44.43 -66.38 9.07
CA ALA A 69 42.97 -66.47 9.03
C ALA A 69 42.32 -65.42 9.94
N ASN A 70 42.90 -65.14 11.10
CA ASN A 70 42.44 -64.10 12.01
C ASN A 70 42.64 -62.70 11.43
N LEU A 71 43.79 -62.40 10.85
CA LEU A 71 44.07 -61.14 10.16
C LEU A 71 43.09 -60.92 9.00
N ARG A 72 42.81 -61.95 8.20
CA ARG A 72 41.81 -61.85 7.13
C ARG A 72 40.40 -61.57 7.65
N LYS A 73 40.00 -62.21 8.77
CA LYS A 73 38.70 -61.97 9.40
C LYS A 73 38.61 -60.56 9.98
N GLN A 74 39.66 -60.06 10.62
CA GLN A 74 39.73 -58.69 11.14
C GLN A 74 39.67 -57.67 10.00
N GLY A 75 40.43 -57.89 8.92
CA GLY A 75 40.45 -56.98 7.77
C GLY A 75 39.10 -56.86 7.08
N LYS A 76 38.36 -57.97 6.93
CA LYS A 76 36.99 -57.93 6.42
C LYS A 76 36.04 -57.13 7.30
N LYS A 77 36.15 -57.25 8.62
CA LYS A 77 35.30 -56.50 9.56
C LYS A 77 35.59 -55.01 9.53
N GLU A 78 36.87 -54.64 9.51
CA GLU A 78 37.28 -53.24 9.41
C GLU A 78 36.84 -52.63 8.09
N MET A 79 37.04 -53.34 6.97
CA MET A 79 36.59 -52.92 5.65
C MET A 79 35.07 -52.67 5.61
N GLN A 80 34.25 -53.60 6.10
CA GLN A 80 32.79 -53.42 6.19
C GLN A 80 32.38 -52.23 7.07
N MET A 81 33.07 -52.03 8.19
CA MET A 81 32.81 -50.89 9.08
C MET A 81 33.15 -49.55 8.39
N TRP A 82 34.19 -49.49 7.57
CA TRP A 82 34.51 -48.30 6.79
C TRP A 82 33.56 -48.08 5.62
N GLU A 83 33.17 -49.14 4.91
CA GLU A 83 32.17 -49.07 3.83
C GLU A 83 30.83 -48.52 4.34
N THR A 84 30.36 -49.00 5.49
CA THR A 84 29.12 -48.52 6.13
C THR A 84 29.24 -47.07 6.58
N LYS A 85 30.36 -46.67 7.21
CA LYS A 85 30.61 -45.27 7.57
C LYS A 85 30.65 -44.35 6.35
N TYR A 86 31.29 -44.79 5.27
CA TYR A 86 31.39 -44.03 4.04
C TYR A 86 30.04 -43.89 3.34
N ALA A 87 29.24 -44.96 3.30
CA ALA A 87 27.87 -44.91 2.80
C ALA A 87 27.00 -43.95 3.62
N ALA A 88 27.10 -43.99 4.95
CA ALA A 88 26.39 -43.06 5.83
C ALA A 88 26.81 -41.61 5.60
N LEU A 89 28.12 -41.35 5.43
CA LEU A 89 28.63 -40.01 5.13
C LEU A 89 28.12 -39.50 3.78
N LYS A 90 28.07 -40.35 2.76
CA LYS A 90 27.50 -40.00 1.45
C LYS A 90 26.02 -39.64 1.52
N LEU A 91 25.24 -40.42 2.26
CA LEU A 91 23.82 -40.12 2.48
C LEU A 91 23.65 -38.79 3.23
N SER A 92 24.42 -38.59 4.30
CA SER A 92 24.41 -37.33 5.05
C SER A 92 24.83 -36.12 4.20
N GLN A 93 25.79 -36.29 3.28
CA GLN A 93 26.19 -35.24 2.35
C GLN A 93 25.07 -34.92 1.35
N ALA A 94 24.37 -35.93 0.83
CA ALA A 94 23.25 -35.73 -0.07
C ALA A 94 22.07 -35.03 0.63
N GLU A 95 21.76 -35.42 1.88
CA GLU A 95 20.76 -34.75 2.70
C GLU A 95 21.14 -33.29 2.99
N ALA A 96 22.41 -33.02 3.32
CA ALA A 96 22.89 -31.66 3.54
C ALA A 96 22.82 -30.79 2.28
N GLN A 97 23.10 -31.35 1.11
CA GLN A 97 22.95 -30.67 -0.18
C GLN A 97 21.49 -30.36 -0.50
N SER A 98 20.59 -31.33 -0.29
CA SER A 98 19.15 -31.12 -0.47
C SER A 98 18.61 -30.02 0.45
N ASN A 99 19.01 -30.02 1.73
CA ASN A 99 18.61 -28.99 2.68
C ASN A 99 19.19 -27.62 2.29
N GLN A 100 20.40 -27.59 1.73
CA GLN A 100 20.99 -26.35 1.24
C GLN A 100 20.20 -25.78 0.06
N GLU A 101 19.81 -26.62 -0.90
CA GLU A 101 18.99 -26.21 -2.05
C GLU A 101 17.63 -25.67 -1.59
N GLU A 102 16.95 -26.34 -0.64
CA GLU A 102 15.68 -25.87 -0.07
C GLU A 102 15.83 -24.49 0.62
N LEU A 103 16.89 -24.31 1.41
CA LEU A 103 17.17 -23.02 2.06
C LEU A 103 17.51 -21.91 1.05
N GLU A 104 18.16 -22.23 -0.06
CA GLU A 104 18.45 -21.27 -1.13
C GLU A 104 17.17 -20.85 -1.87
N GLU A 105 16.23 -21.78 -2.11
CA GLU A 105 14.91 -21.49 -2.68
C GLU A 105 14.06 -20.62 -1.72
N GLU A 106 14.02 -20.95 -0.43
CA GLU A 106 13.32 -20.14 0.58
C GLU A 106 13.88 -18.72 0.66
N LEU A 107 15.21 -18.59 0.64
CA LEU A 107 15.89 -17.29 0.67
C LEU A 107 15.56 -16.45 -0.56
N GLU A 108 15.49 -17.06 -1.75
CA GLU A 108 15.13 -16.33 -2.97
C GLU A 108 13.66 -15.90 -2.96
N ALA A 109 12.75 -16.77 -2.51
CA ALA A 109 11.35 -16.43 -2.32
C ALA A 109 11.16 -15.27 -1.32
N GLU A 110 11.94 -15.25 -0.23
CA GLU A 110 11.91 -14.14 0.74
C GLU A 110 12.44 -12.84 0.13
N LYS A 111 13.52 -12.88 -0.67
CA LYS A 111 14.01 -11.69 -1.39
C LYS A 111 12.98 -11.12 -2.34
N GLU A 112 12.28 -11.96 -3.09
CA GLU A 112 11.19 -11.54 -3.99
C GLU A 112 10.05 -10.88 -3.20
N ALA A 113 9.63 -11.50 -2.08
CA ALA A 113 8.61 -10.94 -1.21
C ALA A 113 9.02 -9.57 -0.64
N VAL A 114 10.28 -9.42 -0.21
CA VAL A 114 10.82 -8.14 0.28
C VAL A 114 10.85 -7.09 -0.83
N ALA A 115 11.23 -7.46 -2.06
CA ALA A 115 11.23 -6.55 -3.20
C ALA A 115 9.82 -6.07 -3.55
N TYR A 116 8.84 -6.96 -3.52
CA TYR A 116 7.43 -6.63 -3.71
C TYR A 116 6.92 -5.66 -2.62
N LEU A 117 7.18 -5.96 -1.34
CA LEU A 117 6.77 -5.12 -0.22
C LEU A 117 7.40 -3.72 -0.26
N LYS A 118 8.67 -3.61 -0.68
CA LYS A 118 9.33 -2.31 -0.88
C LYS A 118 8.61 -1.47 -1.93
N THR A 119 8.23 -2.08 -3.06
CA THR A 119 7.47 -1.41 -4.12
C THR A 119 6.12 -0.91 -3.62
N GLU A 120 5.37 -1.75 -2.91
CA GLU A 120 4.08 -1.37 -2.33
C GLU A 120 4.20 -0.23 -1.31
N LEU A 121 5.25 -0.24 -0.49
CA LEU A 121 5.51 0.83 0.48
C LEU A 121 5.79 2.17 -0.19
N VAL A 122 6.56 2.18 -1.30
CA VAL A 122 6.79 3.37 -2.11
C VAL A 122 5.46 3.88 -2.71
N ASN A 123 4.67 3.00 -3.31
CA ASN A 123 3.36 3.33 -3.88
C ASN A 123 2.41 3.91 -2.83
N ALA A 124 2.36 3.33 -1.63
CA ALA A 124 1.57 3.83 -0.52
C ALA A 124 2.05 5.22 -0.06
N GLY A 125 3.35 5.43 0.03
CA GLY A 125 3.95 6.72 0.34
C GLY A 125 3.61 7.81 -0.67
N GLU A 126 3.60 7.49 -1.97
CA GLU A 126 3.16 8.42 -3.01
C GLU A 126 1.67 8.77 -2.90
N LYS A 127 0.81 7.77 -2.69
CA LYS A 127 -0.63 7.97 -2.47
C LYS A 127 -0.87 8.88 -1.26
N GLN A 128 -0.13 8.67 -0.17
CA GLN A 128 -0.20 9.52 1.03
C GLN A 128 0.21 10.97 0.74
N LYS A 129 1.30 11.19 -0.02
CA LYS A 129 1.72 12.55 -0.43
C LYS A 129 0.64 13.24 -1.27
N ARG A 130 0.01 12.53 -2.21
CA ARG A 130 -1.09 13.06 -3.05
C ARG A 130 -2.30 13.43 -2.18
N LEU A 131 -2.68 12.58 -1.24
CA LEU A 131 -3.78 12.85 -0.29
C LEU A 131 -3.47 14.07 0.58
N LEU A 132 -2.26 14.19 1.12
CA LEU A 132 -1.86 15.34 1.93
C LEU A 132 -1.95 16.65 1.14
N HIS A 133 -1.54 16.63 -0.13
CA HIS A 133 -1.67 17.79 -1.00
C HIS A 133 -3.14 18.13 -1.30
N ALA A 134 -3.99 17.14 -1.56
CA ALA A 134 -5.43 17.33 -1.74
C ALA A 134 -6.09 17.94 -0.48
N VAL A 135 -5.75 17.43 0.70
CA VAL A 135 -6.24 17.97 1.99
C VAL A 135 -5.81 19.42 2.17
N LYS A 136 -4.56 19.77 1.84
CA LYS A 136 -4.08 21.17 1.91
C LYS A 136 -4.89 22.08 0.98
N LYS A 137 -5.17 21.64 -0.26
CA LYS A 137 -6.02 22.40 -1.21
C LYS A 137 -7.43 22.59 -0.66
N LEU A 138 -8.05 21.53 -0.15
CA LEU A 138 -9.40 21.60 0.43
C LEU A 138 -9.46 22.54 1.64
N LYS A 139 -8.43 22.58 2.48
CA LYS A 139 -8.35 23.54 3.60
C LYS A 139 -8.35 24.99 3.10
N VAL A 140 -7.58 25.28 2.06
CA VAL A 140 -7.53 26.62 1.45
C VAL A 140 -8.88 26.99 0.85
N GLU A 141 -9.50 26.07 0.10
CA GLU A 141 -10.81 26.30 -0.52
C GLU A 141 -11.91 26.49 0.53
N HIS A 142 -11.93 25.66 1.57
CA HIS A 142 -12.86 25.80 2.69
C HIS A 142 -12.71 27.17 3.37
N HIS A 143 -11.49 27.64 3.60
CA HIS A 143 -11.25 28.97 4.16
C HIS A 143 -11.77 30.09 3.24
N LYS A 144 -11.56 29.96 1.92
CA LYS A 144 -12.09 30.91 0.94
C LYS A 144 -13.62 30.94 0.97
N ARG A 145 -14.28 29.79 0.91
CA ARG A 145 -15.75 29.67 0.98
C ARG A 145 -16.30 30.22 2.29
N ARG A 146 -15.60 30.03 3.42
CA ARG A 146 -15.98 30.60 4.72
C ARG A 146 -15.97 32.14 4.68
N LYS A 147 -14.96 32.75 4.08
CA LYS A 147 -14.92 34.22 3.89
C LYS A 147 -16.03 34.71 2.98
N GLU A 148 -16.29 34.01 1.88
CA GLU A 148 -17.39 34.34 0.96
C GLU A 148 -18.75 34.29 1.67
N LEU A 149 -19.00 33.23 2.45
CA LEU A 149 -20.20 33.10 3.27
C LEU A 149 -20.35 34.25 4.29
N GLU A 150 -19.26 34.67 4.93
CA GLU A 150 -19.30 35.81 5.86
C GLU A 150 -19.66 37.12 5.14
N VAL A 151 -19.14 37.34 3.94
CA VAL A 151 -19.50 38.50 3.10
C VAL A 151 -20.97 38.44 2.70
N PHE A 152 -21.47 37.27 2.27
CA PHE A 152 -22.88 37.09 1.95
C PHE A 152 -23.78 37.34 3.16
N LYS A 153 -23.42 36.83 4.33
CA LYS A 153 -24.15 37.06 5.58
C LYS A 153 -24.24 38.55 5.90
N LYS A 154 -23.13 39.29 5.85
CA LYS A 154 -23.14 40.75 6.07
C LYS A 154 -24.03 41.50 5.08
N LYS A 155 -24.04 41.09 3.80
CA LYS A 155 -24.92 41.68 2.78
C LYS A 155 -26.39 41.38 3.06
N TYR A 156 -26.70 40.15 3.46
CA TYR A 156 -28.05 39.73 3.83
C TYR A 156 -28.54 40.53 5.05
N ASP A 157 -27.76 40.58 6.13
CA ASP A 157 -28.11 41.30 7.36
C ASP A 157 -28.36 42.79 7.06
N LYS A 158 -27.54 43.42 6.19
CA LYS A 158 -27.75 44.80 5.76
C LYS A 158 -29.08 44.99 5.02
N ARG A 159 -29.39 44.10 4.06
CA ARG A 159 -30.67 44.16 3.33
C ARG A 159 -31.86 43.90 4.23
N GLU A 160 -31.72 43.01 5.22
CA GLU A 160 -32.78 42.76 6.21
C GLU A 160 -33.08 44.01 7.04
N VAL A 161 -32.05 44.73 7.48
CA VAL A 161 -32.21 46.02 8.19
C VAL A 161 -32.86 47.06 7.29
N GLU A 162 -32.43 47.20 6.04
CA GLU A 162 -33.04 48.11 5.06
C GLU A 162 -34.52 47.78 4.82
N HIS A 163 -34.85 46.50 4.65
CA HIS A 163 -36.23 46.04 4.50
C HIS A 163 -37.08 46.33 5.74
N LYS A 164 -36.56 46.07 6.95
CA LYS A 164 -37.25 46.42 8.21
C LYS A 164 -37.53 47.92 8.32
N LYS A 165 -36.60 48.77 7.88
CA LYS A 165 -36.81 50.23 7.82
C LYS A 165 -37.90 50.62 6.82
N GLN A 166 -37.94 49.99 5.65
CA GLN A 166 -39.01 50.23 4.66
C GLN A 166 -40.38 49.83 5.22
N VAL A 167 -40.48 48.66 5.85
CA VAL A 167 -41.72 48.20 6.51
C VAL A 167 -42.15 49.18 7.60
N TRP A 168 -41.23 49.65 8.44
CA TRP A 168 -41.54 50.67 9.46
C TRP A 168 -42.09 51.95 8.81
N SER A 169 -41.39 52.49 7.80
CA SER A 169 -41.82 53.73 7.12
C SER A 169 -43.20 53.61 6.46
N LEU A 170 -43.51 52.45 5.86
CA LEU A 170 -44.83 52.17 5.33
C LEU A 170 -45.89 52.15 6.44
N ASN A 171 -45.60 51.54 7.58
CA ASN A 171 -46.51 51.54 8.73
C ASN A 171 -46.75 52.96 9.28
N GLU A 172 -45.71 53.80 9.37
CA GLU A 172 -45.87 55.20 9.76
C GLU A 172 -46.76 55.97 8.78
N THR A 173 -46.59 55.70 7.47
CA THR A 173 -47.43 56.30 6.43
C THR A 173 -48.89 55.88 6.57
N ILE A 174 -49.15 54.59 6.84
CA ILE A 174 -50.50 54.08 7.09
C ILE A 174 -51.11 54.74 8.33
N ILE A 175 -50.38 54.82 9.44
CA ILE A 175 -50.86 55.46 10.67
C ILE A 175 -51.17 56.94 10.43
N ALA A 176 -50.31 57.64 9.69
CA ALA A 176 -50.53 59.05 9.34
C ALA A 176 -51.79 59.23 8.47
N GLN A 177 -51.99 58.35 7.48
CA GLN A 177 -53.19 58.34 6.64
C GLN A 177 -54.44 58.02 7.47
N GLU A 178 -54.41 56.98 8.32
CA GLU A 178 -55.52 56.62 9.20
C GLU A 178 -55.84 57.76 10.19
N GLY A 179 -54.83 58.42 10.75
CA GLY A 179 -54.99 59.59 11.62
C GLY A 179 -55.59 60.79 10.90
N PHE A 180 -55.18 61.03 9.64
CA PHE A 180 -55.77 62.06 8.78
C PHE A 180 -57.25 61.78 8.49
N MET A 181 -57.59 60.52 8.17
CA MET A 181 -58.98 60.09 7.94
C MET A 181 -59.82 60.23 9.23
N ARG A 182 -59.26 59.89 10.39
CA ARG A 182 -59.97 59.97 11.68
C ARG A 182 -60.23 61.40 12.17
N THR A 183 -59.41 62.37 11.77
CA THR A 183 -59.55 63.79 12.18
C THR A 183 -60.46 64.61 11.25
N GLY A 184 -61.20 63.95 10.35
CA GLY A 184 -62.05 64.61 9.37
C GLY A 184 -61.25 65.32 8.27
N GLY A 185 -59.98 64.95 8.05
CA GLY A 185 -59.13 65.55 7.02
C GLY A 185 -59.67 65.33 5.60
N ALA A 186 -60.25 64.17 5.33
CA ALA A 186 -60.93 63.88 4.07
C ALA A 186 -62.17 64.76 3.87
N GLU A 187 -62.98 64.95 4.91
CA GLU A 187 -64.16 65.80 4.89
C GLU A 187 -63.79 67.28 4.71
N LYS A 188 -62.68 67.73 5.30
CA LYS A 188 -62.12 69.08 5.04
C LYS A 188 -61.65 69.26 3.61
N LEU A 189 -60.93 68.30 3.03
CA LEU A 189 -60.51 68.36 1.62
C LEU A 189 -61.70 68.30 0.66
N GLU A 190 -62.70 67.49 0.96
CA GLU A 190 -63.95 67.42 0.18
C GLU A 190 -64.71 68.75 0.26
N ASN A 191 -64.76 69.38 1.43
CA ASN A 191 -65.33 70.71 1.62
C ASN A 191 -64.53 71.82 0.92
N GLU A 192 -63.20 71.77 0.96
CA GLU A 192 -62.33 72.70 0.22
C GLU A 192 -62.47 72.52 -1.30
N LEU A 193 -62.60 71.28 -1.78
CA LEU A 193 -62.83 70.96 -3.18
C LEU A 193 -64.21 71.43 -3.65
N ALA A 194 -65.25 71.20 -2.83
CA ALA A 194 -66.59 71.70 -3.10
C ALA A 194 -66.62 73.24 -3.13
N ALA A 195 -65.91 73.89 -2.20
CA ALA A 195 -65.75 75.34 -2.19
C ALA A 195 -65.00 75.84 -3.43
N SER A 196 -63.94 75.14 -3.87
CA SER A 196 -63.20 75.49 -5.09
C SER A 196 -64.05 75.32 -6.34
N LYS A 197 -64.79 74.21 -6.48
CA LYS A 197 -65.71 73.98 -7.61
C LYS A 197 -66.85 74.98 -7.64
N SER A 198 -67.39 75.38 -6.49
CA SER A 198 -68.42 76.42 -6.41
C SER A 198 -67.88 77.79 -6.83
N ARG A 199 -66.65 78.14 -6.45
CA ARG A 199 -66.00 79.36 -6.95
C ARG A 199 -65.77 79.30 -8.46
N GLU A 200 -65.31 78.16 -8.97
CA GLU A 200 -65.09 77.94 -10.40
C GLU A 200 -66.40 78.06 -11.19
N ALA A 201 -67.51 77.49 -10.69
CA ALA A 201 -68.83 77.61 -11.30
C ALA A 201 -69.33 79.07 -11.31
N ASN A 202 -69.14 79.81 -10.21
CA ASN A 202 -69.50 81.23 -10.16
C ASN A 202 -68.67 82.07 -11.13
N LEU A 203 -67.36 81.83 -11.20
CA LEU A 203 -66.50 82.49 -12.18
C LEU A 203 -66.92 82.17 -13.62
N GLN A 204 -67.37 80.94 -13.89
CA GLN A 204 -67.87 80.57 -15.20
C GLN A 204 -69.16 81.31 -15.55
N MET A 205 -70.09 81.45 -14.59
CA MET A 205 -71.29 82.29 -14.77
C MET A 205 -70.94 83.75 -15.00
N GLU A 206 -70.01 84.33 -14.22
CA GLU A 206 -69.53 85.70 -14.46
C GLU A 206 -68.92 85.85 -15.85
N VAL A 207 -68.17 84.85 -16.32
CA VAL A 207 -67.61 84.83 -17.67
C VAL A 207 -68.72 84.77 -18.73
N ASP A 208 -69.77 83.99 -18.51
CA ASP A 208 -70.87 83.87 -19.47
C ASP A 208 -71.76 85.13 -19.47
N ASP A 209 -72.07 85.72 -18.31
CA ASP A 209 -72.74 87.03 -18.21
C ASP A 209 -71.93 88.13 -18.91
N LEU A 210 -70.60 88.12 -18.75
CA LEU A 210 -69.72 89.06 -19.45
C LEU A 210 -69.72 88.82 -20.96
N LYS A 211 -69.87 87.58 -21.44
CA LYS A 211 -70.03 87.31 -22.88
C LYS A 211 -71.35 87.85 -23.38
N ASP A 212 -72.45 87.65 -22.67
CA ASP A 212 -73.76 88.15 -23.05
C ASP A 212 -73.79 89.69 -23.08
N GLN A 213 -73.15 90.36 -22.12
CA GLN A 213 -72.96 91.81 -22.15
C GLN A 213 -72.13 92.27 -23.36
N ILE A 214 -71.09 91.52 -23.73
CA ILE A 214 -70.31 91.80 -24.94
C ILE A 214 -71.16 91.61 -26.20
N GLU A 215 -72.02 90.57 -26.24
CA GLU A 215 -72.94 90.31 -27.36
C GLU A 215 -73.97 91.44 -27.49
N GLU A 216 -74.62 91.85 -26.39
CA GLU A 216 -75.54 92.99 -26.36
C GLU A 216 -74.87 94.31 -26.78
N LEU A 217 -73.63 94.56 -26.34
CA LEU A 217 -72.88 95.73 -26.77
C LEU A 217 -72.55 95.69 -28.28
N LYS A 218 -72.29 94.51 -28.84
CA LYS A 218 -72.11 94.34 -30.30
C LYS A 218 -73.42 94.56 -31.06
N GLU A 219 -74.54 94.03 -30.57
CA GLU A 219 -75.86 94.25 -31.18
C GLU A 219 -76.27 95.73 -31.11
N GLN A 220 -76.01 96.43 -29.99
CA GLN A 220 -76.22 97.88 -29.89
C GLN A 220 -75.37 98.67 -30.89
N LEU A 221 -74.14 98.22 -31.17
CA LEU A 221 -73.29 98.79 -32.23
C LEU A 221 -73.86 98.52 -33.63
N GLU A 222 -74.40 97.33 -33.89
CA GLU A 222 -75.04 97.01 -35.19
C GLU A 222 -76.35 97.79 -35.41
N VAL A 223 -77.16 97.99 -34.36
CA VAL A 223 -78.42 98.77 -34.44
C VAL A 223 -78.16 100.29 -34.45
N GLY A 224 -77.05 100.77 -33.90
CA GLY A 224 -76.58 102.16 -34.00
C GLY A 224 -75.80 102.49 -35.28
N GLY A 225 -75.43 101.49 -36.08
CA GLY A 225 -74.51 101.60 -37.22
C GLY A 225 -75.12 102.02 -38.57
N GLN A 226 -76.41 102.35 -38.65
CA GLN A 226 -77.02 102.87 -39.89
C GLN A 226 -76.90 104.39 -40.10
N SER A 227 -76.20 105.11 -39.23
CA SER A 227 -75.83 106.51 -39.47
C SER A 227 -74.49 106.89 -38.83
N GLY A 228 -73.40 106.68 -39.57
CA GLY A 228 -72.08 107.23 -39.25
C GLY A 228 -70.98 106.20 -39.27
N GLY A 229 -70.15 106.22 -40.31
CA GLY A 229 -69.00 105.33 -40.45
C GLY A 229 -68.05 105.45 -39.26
N TRP A 230 -67.85 104.33 -38.57
CA TRP A 230 -66.76 104.11 -37.65
C TRP A 230 -66.01 102.85 -38.11
N ASP A 231 -64.82 103.06 -38.66
CA ASP A 231 -63.90 102.01 -39.07
C ASP A 231 -63.18 101.48 -37.81
N PRO A 232 -63.29 100.18 -37.46
CA PRO A 232 -62.67 99.61 -36.26
C PRO A 232 -61.13 99.55 -36.29
N ASN A 233 -60.48 100.00 -37.37
CA ASN A 233 -59.02 100.05 -37.52
C ASN A 233 -58.40 101.45 -37.27
N VAL A 234 -59.14 102.40 -36.71
CA VAL A 234 -58.56 103.64 -36.16
C VAL A 234 -58.24 103.39 -34.69
N ARG A 235 -56.95 103.40 -34.34
CA ARG A 235 -56.41 103.01 -33.02
C ARG A 235 -57.08 103.67 -31.83
#